data_AF-A0A4Q4TN14-F1
#
_entry.id   AF-A0A4Q4TN14-F1
#
_cell.length_a   1.000
_cell.length_b   1.000
_cell.length_c   1.000
_cell.angle_alpha   90.00
_cell.angle_beta   90.00
_cell.angle_gamma   90.00
#
_symmetry.space_group_name_H-M   'P 1'
#
loop_
_entity.id
_entity.type
_entity.pdbx_description
1 polymer ?
#
loop_
_entity_poly.entity_id
_entity_poly.type
_entity_poly.pdbx_seq_one_letter_code
_entity_poly.pdbx_strand_id
1 'polypeptide(L)'
;MRTAFTTAAAALVLAAGVVIATDSECPPGAIDVHNGQPCCVPHIKRAFTPRRGLLTRTTSTCCTEKEPSSPTVSKKVNLQCGRNYGDDSKDVEDGVEFDVVECPTGYGTGDCFHVKITVAAGAVIGDMHLQINDDPITVNTGLGNAPWIDKVYCDGLLGECWVPLDYIQNLFPTDSLCGKAVNVAAGVGINGATCFQEGTRISPTGNWFSYTTVTFECSDDICAKSCDCPTGKWCNMGTAYGYAEDKAITFNPTLVGAGATGCRKWGWYYKISSADLYGAGLTGDLRVGAGGNDVSKSIDVGDFSAKLSGTTLTVKYDLTSGYDLGEVHVYASCNAPTSCAPGSWAAYNSHNSGLDLSSTTDRIFEQAITVPKCDTYYLIFHGAINNKIHDHTCQIPIE
;
A
#
# COMPACT_ATOMS: atom_id res chain seq x y z
N MET A 1 64.13 50.89 -25.66
CA MET A 1 63.95 49.43 -25.67
C MET A 1 63.18 49.06 -24.40
N ARG A 2 61.89 48.77 -24.54
CA ARG A 2 60.97 48.46 -23.43
C ARG A 2 60.74 46.95 -23.44
N THR A 3 61.13 46.26 -22.36
CA THR A 3 60.79 44.87 -22.09
C THR A 3 59.57 44.83 -21.18
N ALA A 4 58.47 44.26 -21.69
CA ALA A 4 57.26 44.00 -20.95
C ALA A 4 57.35 42.63 -20.26
N PHE A 5 57.17 42.60 -18.94
CA PHE A 5 56.96 41.39 -18.16
C PHE A 5 55.46 41.06 -18.18
N THR A 6 55.10 39.96 -18.84
CA THR A 6 53.79 39.30 -18.71
C THR A 6 53.80 38.39 -17.49
N THR A 7 53.04 38.74 -16.46
CA THR A 7 52.65 37.83 -15.37
C THR A 7 51.33 37.19 -15.75
N ALA A 8 51.36 35.87 -15.97
CA ALA A 8 50.16 35.05 -16.16
C ALA A 8 49.57 34.72 -14.79
N ALA A 9 48.33 35.13 -14.55
CA ALA A 9 47.53 34.66 -13.42
C ALA A 9 46.92 33.30 -13.79
N ALA A 10 47.39 32.23 -13.14
CA ALA A 10 46.76 30.92 -13.23
C ALA A 10 45.50 30.91 -12.34
N ALA A 11 44.33 30.78 -12.97
CA ALA A 11 43.08 30.53 -12.27
C ALA A 11 43.04 29.05 -11.84
N LEU A 12 43.05 28.83 -10.52
CA LEU A 12 42.89 27.52 -9.91
C LEU A 12 41.39 27.16 -9.93
N VAL A 13 40.97 26.31 -10.86
CA VAL A 13 39.64 25.70 -10.83
C VAL A 13 39.72 24.43 -9.99
N LEU A 14 39.25 24.50 -8.76
CA LEU A 14 38.98 23.33 -7.91
C LEU A 14 37.76 22.60 -8.47
N ALA A 15 37.99 21.63 -9.34
CA ALA A 15 36.99 20.61 -9.66
C ALA A 15 36.96 19.62 -8.49
N ALA A 16 35.91 19.69 -7.67
CA ALA A 16 35.60 18.65 -6.71
C ALA A 16 35.13 17.41 -7.49
N GLY A 17 36.06 16.48 -7.74
CA GLY A 17 35.73 15.13 -8.18
C GLY A 17 35.04 14.39 -7.05
N VAL A 18 33.77 14.05 -7.24
CA VAL A 18 33.06 13.11 -6.38
C VAL A 18 33.63 11.72 -6.68
N VAL A 19 34.48 11.23 -5.79
CA VAL A 19 34.83 9.81 -5.71
C VAL A 19 33.64 9.12 -5.06
N ILE A 20 32.89 8.32 -5.84
CA ILE A 20 31.95 7.36 -5.28
C ILE A 20 32.81 6.21 -4.75
N ALA A 21 33.08 6.23 -3.45
CA ALA A 21 33.61 5.08 -2.75
C ALA A 21 32.50 4.02 -2.67
N THR A 22 32.71 2.90 -3.35
CA THR A 22 32.02 1.65 -3.08
C THR A 22 32.54 1.07 -1.76
N ASP A 23 31.64 0.42 -1.03
CA ASP A 23 31.86 -0.41 0.16
C ASP A 23 32.10 0.31 1.49
N SER A 24 31.02 0.41 2.27
CA SER A 24 31.09 0.54 3.72
C SER A 24 30.46 -0.71 4.35
N GLU A 25 31.29 -1.71 4.63
CA GLU A 25 30.97 -2.76 5.60
C GLU A 25 30.70 -2.09 6.96
N CYS A 26 29.53 -2.34 7.52
CA CYS A 26 29.21 -1.93 8.89
C CYS A 26 29.83 -2.92 9.90
N PRO A 27 30.30 -2.46 11.07
CA PRO A 27 30.86 -3.32 12.11
C PRO A 27 29.79 -4.25 12.73
N PRO A 28 30.19 -5.35 13.39
CA PRO A 28 29.26 -6.38 13.82
C PRO A 28 28.34 -5.86 14.93
N GLY A 29 27.07 -5.63 14.58
CA GLY A 29 26.00 -5.21 15.50
C GLY A 29 25.08 -4.08 15.00
N ALA A 30 25.30 -3.51 13.81
CA ALA A 30 24.41 -2.50 13.25
C ALA A 30 23.36 -3.13 12.32
N ILE A 31 22.08 -2.82 12.57
CA ILE A 31 20.98 -3.13 11.65
C ILE A 31 21.02 -2.06 10.56
N ASP A 32 21.47 -2.43 9.36
CA ASP A 32 21.29 -1.63 8.15
C ASP A 32 19.92 -1.95 7.57
N VAL A 33 19.01 -0.98 7.66
CA VAL A 33 17.82 -0.89 6.81
C VAL A 33 17.91 0.48 6.15
N HIS A 34 18.48 0.49 4.94
CA HIS A 34 18.82 1.69 4.18
C HIS A 34 17.78 2.81 4.33
N ASN A 35 18.25 3.94 4.85
CA ASN A 35 17.58 5.24 5.01
C ASN A 35 16.63 5.50 6.20
N GLY A 36 16.57 4.64 7.22
CA GLY A 36 16.06 5.05 8.53
C GLY A 36 14.62 5.63 8.56
N GLN A 37 13.73 5.12 7.70
CA GLN A 37 12.30 5.43 7.74
C GLN A 37 11.48 4.20 8.14
N PRO A 38 10.62 4.28 9.18
CA PRO A 38 9.59 3.27 9.41
C PRO A 38 8.55 3.35 8.28
N CYS A 39 8.16 2.20 7.73
CA CYS A 39 7.29 2.09 6.55
C CYS A 39 5.84 2.59 6.76
N CYS A 40 5.48 3.08 7.95
CA CYS A 40 4.16 3.66 8.21
C CYS A 40 4.31 4.89 9.13
N VAL A 41 3.86 6.04 8.63
CA VAL A 41 3.69 7.38 9.25
C VAL A 41 4.79 8.42 8.91
N PRO A 42 4.42 9.66 8.50
CA PRO A 42 5.35 10.66 7.99
C PRO A 42 6.11 11.41 9.10
N HIS A 43 7.33 11.84 8.74
CA HIS A 43 8.19 12.89 9.31
C HIS A 43 7.97 13.32 10.79
N ILE A 44 8.95 13.05 11.66
CA ILE A 44 9.92 14.00 12.26
C ILE A 44 10.76 13.28 13.35
N LYS A 45 12.04 13.68 13.42
CA LYS A 45 13.12 13.18 14.30
C LYS A 45 12.83 13.34 15.81
N ARG A 46 13.16 12.31 16.61
CA ARG A 46 14.06 12.41 17.80
C ARG A 46 14.42 11.04 18.38
N ALA A 47 15.63 10.96 18.91
CA ALA A 47 16.28 9.77 19.44
C ALA A 47 15.67 9.28 20.77
N PHE A 48 15.52 7.97 20.92
CA PHE A 48 15.28 7.31 22.21
C PHE A 48 16.23 6.13 22.39
N THR A 49 16.76 6.01 23.61
CA THR A 49 17.62 4.92 24.10
C THR A 49 16.83 3.63 24.36
N PRO A 50 17.43 2.43 24.20
CA PRO A 50 16.69 1.18 24.26
C PRO A 50 16.56 0.66 25.71
N ARG A 51 15.34 0.23 26.09
CA ARG A 51 15.12 -0.67 27.22
C ARG A 51 14.62 -2.01 26.67
N ARG A 52 15.41 -3.07 26.92
CA ARG A 52 15.10 -4.47 26.54
C ARG A 52 13.84 -4.95 27.26
N GLY A 53 12.85 -5.38 26.47
CA GLY A 53 11.77 -6.26 26.90
C GLY A 53 11.47 -7.23 25.77
N LEU A 54 11.85 -8.50 25.95
CA LEU A 54 11.50 -9.59 25.04
C LEU A 54 10.03 -9.93 25.23
N LEU A 55 9.19 -9.66 24.23
CA LEU A 55 7.89 -10.29 24.08
C LEU A 55 7.74 -10.71 22.61
N THR A 56 7.41 -11.98 22.43
CA THR A 56 7.16 -12.64 21.15
C THR A 56 5.91 -12.04 20.50
N ARG A 57 6.14 -11.27 19.44
CA ARG A 57 5.15 -10.50 18.69
C ARG A 57 4.66 -11.34 17.51
N THR A 58 3.35 -11.61 17.44
CA THR A 58 2.69 -12.07 16.22
C THR A 58 2.52 -10.86 15.31
N THR A 59 3.43 -10.69 14.35
CA THR A 59 3.36 -9.59 13.38
C THR A 59 2.49 -10.00 12.21
N SER A 60 1.40 -9.26 11.96
CA SER A 60 0.73 -9.30 10.67
C SER A 60 1.58 -8.47 9.70
N THR A 61 2.16 -9.12 8.69
CA THR A 61 2.94 -8.47 7.63
C THR A 61 2.01 -7.67 6.72
N CYS A 62 2.32 -6.40 6.49
CA CYS A 62 1.61 -5.56 5.51
C CYS A 62 2.45 -5.41 4.27
N CYS A 63 1.80 -5.47 3.10
CA CYS A 63 2.49 -5.31 1.84
C CYS A 63 2.72 -3.84 1.47
N THR A 64 3.97 -3.47 1.21
CA THR A 64 4.36 -2.10 0.85
C THR A 64 4.72 -1.95 -0.61
N GLU A 65 5.17 -3.03 -1.24
CA GLU A 65 5.48 -3.06 -2.67
C GLU A 65 4.97 -4.36 -3.26
N LYS A 66 4.32 -4.22 -4.39
CA LYS A 66 3.58 -5.23 -5.10
C LYS A 66 4.28 -5.45 -6.43
N GLU A 67 4.69 -6.67 -6.72
CA GLU A 67 5.23 -7.04 -8.02
C GLU A 67 4.22 -7.94 -8.75
N PRO A 68 4.16 -7.88 -10.10
CA PRO A 68 3.41 -8.83 -10.88
C PRO A 68 3.88 -10.24 -10.52
N SER A 69 2.95 -11.13 -10.20
CA SER A 69 3.29 -12.55 -10.02
C SER A 69 3.80 -13.13 -11.34
N SER A 70 4.72 -14.10 -11.24
CA SER A 70 5.03 -14.94 -12.41
C SER A 70 3.74 -15.55 -12.95
N PRO A 71 3.52 -15.54 -14.27
CA PRO A 71 2.33 -16.15 -14.83
C PRO A 71 2.35 -17.65 -14.58
N THR A 72 1.17 -18.19 -14.33
CA THR A 72 0.95 -19.60 -14.08
C THR A 72 -0.01 -20.16 -15.13
N VAL A 73 0.13 -21.44 -15.41
CA VAL A 73 -0.82 -22.21 -16.20
C VAL A 73 -1.08 -23.50 -15.45
N SER A 74 -2.33 -23.98 -15.46
CA SER A 74 -2.65 -25.35 -15.08
C SER A 74 -3.79 -25.85 -15.95
N LYS A 75 -3.50 -26.68 -16.93
CA LYS A 75 -4.52 -27.28 -17.80
C LYS A 75 -4.11 -28.69 -18.21
N LYS A 76 -5.08 -29.61 -18.22
CA LYS A 76 -4.94 -30.96 -18.77
C LYS A 76 -6.00 -31.19 -19.84
N VAL A 77 -5.64 -31.95 -20.86
CA VAL A 77 -6.55 -32.44 -21.90
C VAL A 77 -6.15 -33.85 -22.29
N ASN A 78 -7.07 -34.59 -22.88
CA ASN A 78 -6.82 -35.96 -23.33
C ASN A 78 -5.80 -35.98 -24.48
N LEU A 79 -5.00 -37.03 -24.55
CA LEU A 79 -4.24 -37.37 -25.76
C LEU A 79 -5.10 -38.31 -26.61
N GLN A 80 -5.36 -37.93 -27.86
CA GLN A 80 -6.16 -38.69 -28.82
C GLN A 80 -5.29 -39.17 -29.99
N CYS A 81 -5.34 -40.46 -30.26
CA CYS A 81 -4.54 -41.17 -31.24
C CYS A 81 -5.38 -41.66 -32.42
N GLY A 82 -4.71 -41.78 -33.57
CA GLY A 82 -5.32 -42.40 -34.76
C GLY A 82 -6.31 -41.50 -35.49
N ARG A 83 -7.07 -42.10 -36.42
CA ARG A 83 -7.90 -41.36 -37.39
C ARG A 83 -9.30 -41.01 -36.87
N ASN A 84 -9.79 -41.73 -35.86
CA ASN A 84 -11.20 -41.68 -35.44
C ASN A 84 -11.47 -40.95 -34.13
N TYR A 85 -10.44 -40.58 -33.35
CA TYR A 85 -10.49 -39.80 -32.10
C TYR A 85 -11.36 -40.41 -30.99
N GLY A 86 -10.81 -40.67 -29.80
CA GLY A 86 -11.61 -41.07 -28.63
C GLY A 86 -12.11 -42.52 -28.68
N ASP A 87 -11.53 -43.34 -29.55
CA ASP A 87 -11.86 -44.77 -29.72
C ASP A 87 -10.61 -45.58 -30.11
N ASP A 88 -9.40 -45.06 -29.84
CA ASP A 88 -8.18 -45.83 -29.97
C ASP A 88 -7.74 -46.31 -28.57
N SER A 89 -7.33 -47.57 -28.50
CA SER A 89 -6.62 -48.17 -27.36
C SER A 89 -5.40 -47.39 -26.87
N LYS A 90 -4.92 -46.41 -27.65
CA LYS A 90 -3.77 -45.56 -27.35
C LYS A 90 -4.14 -44.19 -26.79
N ASP A 91 -5.43 -43.87 -26.69
CA ASP A 91 -5.88 -42.62 -26.08
C ASP A 91 -5.53 -42.60 -24.59
N VAL A 92 -5.14 -41.44 -24.08
CA VAL A 92 -4.74 -41.27 -22.68
C VAL A 92 -5.53 -40.11 -22.08
N GLU A 93 -6.34 -40.42 -21.08
CA GLU A 93 -7.04 -39.41 -20.29
C GLU A 93 -6.02 -38.51 -19.58
N ASP A 94 -6.22 -37.19 -19.63
CA ASP A 94 -5.26 -36.19 -19.14
C ASP A 94 -3.83 -36.40 -19.67
N GLY A 95 -3.71 -36.99 -20.86
CA GLY A 95 -2.44 -37.33 -21.49
C GLY A 95 -1.62 -36.12 -21.95
N VAL A 96 -2.18 -34.90 -21.94
CA VAL A 96 -1.43 -33.68 -22.26
C VAL A 96 -1.63 -32.65 -21.15
N GLU A 97 -0.51 -32.23 -20.56
CA GLU A 97 -0.45 -31.27 -19.46
C GLU A 97 0.28 -29.99 -19.88
N PHE A 98 -0.28 -28.85 -19.49
CA PHE A 98 0.28 -27.52 -19.68
C PHE A 98 0.44 -26.85 -18.32
N ASP A 99 1.64 -26.36 -18.04
CA ASP A 99 1.97 -25.62 -16.82
C ASP A 99 3.11 -24.62 -17.04
N VAL A 100 3.46 -23.90 -15.98
CA VAL A 100 4.66 -23.04 -15.94
C VAL A 100 5.57 -23.58 -14.86
N VAL A 101 6.81 -23.89 -15.25
CA VAL A 101 7.84 -24.50 -14.39
C VAL A 101 9.18 -23.81 -14.61
N GLU A 102 10.12 -23.99 -13.70
CA GLU A 102 11.50 -23.55 -13.92
C GLU A 102 12.09 -24.27 -15.15
N CYS A 103 12.67 -23.50 -16.08
CA CYS A 103 13.30 -24.04 -17.29
C CYS A 103 14.44 -25.00 -16.91
N PRO A 104 14.47 -26.24 -17.42
CA PRO A 104 15.63 -27.10 -17.25
C PRO A 104 16.86 -26.52 -17.94
N THR A 105 18.04 -26.89 -17.43
CA THR A 105 19.32 -26.50 -18.02
C THR A 105 19.36 -26.81 -19.52
N GLY A 106 19.57 -25.78 -20.33
CA GLY A 106 19.67 -25.89 -21.79
C GLY A 106 18.46 -25.34 -22.55
N TYR A 107 17.34 -25.08 -21.89
CA TYR A 107 16.12 -24.57 -22.53
C TYR A 107 15.89 -23.05 -22.31
N GLY A 108 16.44 -22.48 -21.24
CA GLY A 108 16.33 -21.05 -20.94
C GLY A 108 16.80 -20.70 -19.53
N THR A 109 16.64 -19.44 -19.14
CA THR A 109 16.81 -18.97 -17.74
C THR A 109 15.47 -18.49 -17.21
N GLY A 110 15.08 -18.91 -16.01
CA GLY A 110 13.81 -18.52 -15.39
C GLY A 110 12.69 -19.52 -15.69
N ASP A 111 11.47 -19.01 -15.89
CA ASP A 111 10.27 -19.82 -16.06
C ASP A 111 10.01 -20.18 -17.54
N CYS A 112 9.56 -21.40 -17.76
CA CYS A 112 9.18 -21.96 -19.05
C CYS A 112 7.72 -22.37 -19.04
N PHE A 113 7.03 -22.13 -20.15
CA PHE A 113 5.79 -22.82 -20.48
C PHE A 113 6.11 -24.26 -20.84
N HIS A 114 5.66 -25.19 -20.01
CA HIS A 114 5.93 -26.62 -20.16
C HIS A 114 4.72 -27.33 -20.74
N VAL A 115 4.99 -28.19 -21.72
CA VAL A 115 4.00 -29.07 -22.36
C VAL A 115 4.50 -30.49 -22.22
N LYS A 116 3.72 -31.32 -21.53
CA LYS A 116 4.05 -32.72 -21.31
C LYS A 116 3.02 -33.64 -21.92
N ILE A 117 3.48 -34.61 -22.71
CA ILE A 117 2.64 -35.63 -23.32
C ILE A 117 2.96 -36.99 -22.70
N THR A 118 1.95 -37.56 -22.04
CA THR A 118 1.97 -38.90 -21.47
C THR A 118 1.29 -39.87 -22.42
N VAL A 119 1.98 -40.97 -22.73
CA VAL A 119 1.50 -42.01 -23.65
C VAL A 119 1.13 -43.29 -22.90
N ALA A 120 0.31 -44.14 -23.52
CA ALA A 120 -0.10 -45.41 -22.93
C ALA A 120 1.10 -46.32 -22.59
N ALA A 121 0.97 -47.17 -21.57
CA ALA A 121 2.06 -48.04 -21.14
C ALA A 121 2.58 -48.93 -22.30
N GLY A 122 3.90 -48.92 -22.50
CA GLY A 122 4.56 -49.66 -23.59
C GLY A 122 4.56 -48.95 -24.96
N ALA A 123 3.94 -47.77 -25.06
CA ALA A 123 4.13 -46.87 -26.19
C ALA A 123 5.51 -46.21 -26.14
N VAL A 124 6.08 -45.94 -27.32
CA VAL A 124 7.35 -45.21 -27.46
C VAL A 124 7.10 -43.97 -28.31
N ILE A 125 7.49 -42.81 -27.79
CA ILE A 125 7.44 -41.55 -28.50
C ILE A 125 8.62 -41.53 -29.49
N GLY A 126 8.30 -41.30 -30.76
CA GLY A 126 9.27 -41.22 -31.85
C GLY A 126 9.50 -39.80 -32.38
N ASP A 127 8.56 -38.89 -32.11
CA ASP A 127 8.66 -37.47 -32.47
C ASP A 127 7.69 -36.65 -31.64
N MET A 128 7.95 -35.35 -31.49
CA MET A 128 7.10 -34.38 -30.79
C MET A 128 7.04 -33.08 -31.56
N HIS A 129 5.84 -32.49 -31.63
CA HIS A 129 5.62 -31.22 -32.28
C HIS A 129 4.85 -30.27 -31.38
N LEU A 130 5.23 -28.99 -31.45
CA LEU A 130 4.61 -27.90 -30.70
C LEU A 130 4.50 -26.66 -31.58
N GLN A 131 3.30 -26.08 -31.58
CA GLN A 131 2.99 -24.77 -32.14
C GLN A 131 2.24 -23.94 -31.10
N ILE A 132 2.60 -22.67 -30.97
CA ILE A 132 1.95 -21.70 -30.09
C ILE A 132 1.62 -20.46 -30.93
N ASN A 133 0.40 -19.94 -30.82
CA ASN A 133 -0.05 -18.76 -31.54
C ASN A 133 -1.05 -17.95 -30.69
N ASP A 134 -1.08 -16.62 -30.81
CA ASP A 134 -2.10 -15.77 -30.17
C ASP A 134 -3.41 -15.80 -30.94
N ASP A 135 -3.35 -16.02 -32.26
CA ASP A 135 -4.52 -16.27 -33.09
C ASP A 135 -4.91 -17.77 -33.14
N PRO A 136 -6.20 -18.08 -33.40
CA PRO A 136 -6.64 -19.45 -33.68
C PRO A 136 -5.79 -20.10 -34.77
N ILE A 137 -5.31 -21.31 -34.52
CA ILE A 137 -4.49 -22.06 -35.48
C ILE A 137 -5.40 -22.60 -36.59
N THR A 138 -5.28 -22.01 -37.79
CA THR A 138 -6.16 -22.30 -38.94
C THR A 138 -5.46 -23.03 -40.09
N VAL A 139 -4.14 -23.10 -40.10
CA VAL A 139 -3.36 -23.72 -41.20
C VAL A 139 -2.52 -24.87 -40.66
N ASN A 140 -2.72 -26.05 -41.23
CA ASN A 140 -1.87 -27.22 -41.05
C ASN A 140 -0.77 -27.20 -42.13
N THR A 141 0.43 -26.71 -41.80
CA THR A 141 1.56 -26.69 -42.73
C THR A 141 2.31 -28.02 -42.80
N GLY A 142 1.84 -29.06 -42.10
CA GLY A 142 2.49 -30.37 -42.00
C GLY A 142 3.75 -30.36 -41.13
N LEU A 143 4.21 -31.56 -40.76
CA LEU A 143 5.43 -31.81 -39.99
C LEU A 143 6.61 -31.09 -40.66
N GLY A 144 7.12 -30.03 -40.03
CA GLY A 144 8.43 -29.45 -40.35
C GLY A 144 8.47 -28.16 -41.18
N ASN A 145 7.35 -27.57 -41.62
CA ASN A 145 7.37 -26.29 -42.37
C ASN A 145 6.60 -25.15 -41.67
N ALA A 146 7.30 -24.37 -40.84
CA ALA A 146 6.95 -23.06 -40.25
C ALA A 146 5.81 -22.96 -39.20
N PRO A 147 5.97 -22.09 -38.18
CA PRO A 147 7.14 -21.93 -37.31
C PRO A 147 7.01 -22.90 -36.14
N TRP A 148 7.56 -24.10 -36.31
CA TRP A 148 7.58 -25.10 -35.25
C TRP A 148 8.64 -24.71 -34.23
N ILE A 149 8.24 -24.64 -32.97
CA ILE A 149 9.10 -24.32 -31.82
C ILE A 149 9.81 -25.62 -31.34
N ASP A 150 9.36 -26.77 -31.87
CA ASP A 150 9.72 -28.12 -31.46
C ASP A 150 11.22 -28.45 -31.48
N LYS A 151 11.93 -28.10 -32.55
CA LYS A 151 13.35 -28.46 -32.69
C LYS A 151 14.29 -27.82 -31.67
N VAL A 152 13.85 -26.70 -31.06
CA VAL A 152 14.69 -25.94 -30.12
C VAL A 152 14.28 -26.24 -28.69
N TYR A 153 12.98 -26.40 -28.45
CA TYR A 153 12.44 -26.40 -27.09
C TYR A 153 11.77 -27.72 -26.69
N CYS A 154 11.77 -28.74 -27.54
CA CYS A 154 11.17 -30.04 -27.23
C CYS A 154 12.19 -31.18 -27.24
N ASP A 155 12.03 -32.08 -26.29
CA ASP A 155 12.64 -33.40 -26.29
C ASP A 155 11.65 -34.40 -26.90
N GLY A 156 11.88 -34.72 -28.17
CA GLY A 156 11.03 -35.63 -28.94
C GLY A 156 10.99 -37.08 -28.43
N LEU A 157 11.91 -37.49 -27.55
CA LEU A 157 11.90 -38.83 -26.95
C LEU A 157 11.17 -38.87 -25.60
N LEU A 158 11.22 -37.76 -24.86
CA LEU A 158 10.51 -37.62 -23.58
C LEU A 158 9.05 -37.19 -23.77
N GLY A 159 8.72 -36.56 -24.90
CA GLY A 159 7.39 -35.98 -25.10
C GLY A 159 7.17 -34.74 -24.26
N GLU A 160 8.24 -33.97 -24.03
CA GLU A 160 8.20 -32.76 -23.21
C GLU A 160 8.78 -31.56 -23.97
N CYS A 161 8.18 -30.39 -23.82
CA CYS A 161 8.67 -29.12 -24.33
C CYS A 161 8.78 -28.08 -23.22
N TRP A 162 9.86 -27.30 -23.21
CA TRP A 162 10.08 -26.19 -22.29
C TRP A 162 10.36 -24.92 -23.09
N VAL A 163 9.33 -24.09 -23.28
CA VAL A 163 9.43 -22.85 -24.05
C VAL A 163 9.57 -21.67 -23.07
N PRO A 164 10.70 -20.93 -23.08
CA PRO A 164 10.89 -19.78 -22.20
C PRO A 164 9.77 -18.76 -22.33
N LEU A 165 9.30 -18.22 -21.19
CA LEU A 165 8.21 -17.26 -21.21
C LEU A 165 8.57 -15.95 -21.92
N ASP A 166 9.82 -15.51 -21.85
CA ASP A 166 10.31 -14.34 -22.58
C ASP A 166 10.25 -14.56 -24.10
N TYR A 167 10.51 -15.78 -24.57
CA TYR A 167 10.32 -16.15 -25.97
C TYR A 167 8.86 -16.04 -26.38
N ILE A 168 7.93 -16.59 -25.59
CA ILE A 168 6.47 -16.51 -25.87
C ILE A 168 6.02 -15.04 -25.86
N GLN A 169 6.49 -14.24 -24.91
CA GLN A 169 6.19 -12.81 -24.85
C GLN A 169 6.74 -12.06 -26.08
N ASN A 170 7.89 -12.46 -26.62
CA ASN A 170 8.44 -11.87 -27.83
C ASN A 170 7.71 -12.31 -29.10
N LEU A 171 7.03 -13.46 -29.11
CA LEU A 171 6.20 -13.90 -30.23
C LEU A 171 4.96 -13.01 -30.40
N PHE A 172 4.40 -12.53 -29.29
CA PHE A 172 3.16 -11.75 -29.28
C PHE A 172 3.45 -10.40 -28.63
N PRO A 173 3.60 -9.29 -29.38
CA PRO A 173 4.09 -8.02 -28.84
C PRO A 173 3.17 -7.48 -27.72
N THR A 174 3.46 -7.86 -26.48
CA THR A 174 2.69 -7.58 -25.27
C THR A 174 3.62 -7.23 -24.12
N ASP A 175 3.20 -6.29 -23.29
CA ASP A 175 3.94 -5.88 -22.09
C ASP A 175 3.87 -6.93 -20.97
N SER A 176 2.94 -7.89 -21.06
CA SER A 176 2.81 -9.01 -20.12
C SER A 176 2.03 -10.19 -20.72
N LEU A 177 2.37 -11.41 -20.27
CA LEU A 177 1.59 -12.63 -20.53
C LEU A 177 0.39 -12.78 -19.57
N CYS A 178 0.33 -12.03 -18.46
CA CYS A 178 -0.78 -12.12 -17.51
C CYS A 178 -2.14 -11.85 -18.17
N GLY A 179 -3.08 -12.77 -18.00
CA GLY A 179 -4.42 -12.73 -18.60
C GLY A 179 -4.44 -12.99 -20.11
N LYS A 180 -3.31 -13.33 -20.73
CA LYS A 180 -3.25 -13.66 -22.15
C LYS A 180 -3.65 -15.10 -22.39
N ALA A 181 -4.49 -15.28 -23.40
CA ALA A 181 -4.84 -16.58 -23.94
C ALA A 181 -3.99 -16.86 -25.19
N VAL A 182 -3.39 -18.05 -25.26
CA VAL A 182 -2.65 -18.54 -26.42
C VAL A 182 -3.25 -19.87 -26.88
N ASN A 183 -3.22 -20.09 -28.19
CA ASN A 183 -3.64 -21.32 -28.83
C ASN A 183 -2.42 -22.22 -29.01
N VAL A 184 -2.45 -23.38 -28.38
CA VAL A 184 -1.34 -24.34 -28.39
C VAL A 184 -1.80 -25.55 -29.17
N ALA A 185 -0.97 -26.08 -30.07
CA ALA A 185 -1.16 -27.37 -30.71
C ALA A 185 0.08 -28.23 -30.45
N ALA A 186 -0.10 -29.33 -29.72
CA ALA A 186 0.93 -30.31 -29.41
C ALA A 186 0.49 -31.70 -29.85
N GLY A 187 1.46 -32.46 -30.34
CA GLY A 187 1.24 -33.83 -30.80
C GLY A 187 2.53 -34.63 -30.81
N VAL A 188 2.38 -35.95 -30.85
CA VAL A 188 3.49 -36.92 -30.84
C VAL A 188 3.30 -38.01 -31.86
N GLY A 189 4.41 -38.53 -32.37
CA GLY A 189 4.45 -39.79 -33.08
C GLY A 189 4.62 -40.96 -32.10
N ILE A 190 3.75 -41.96 -32.14
CA ILE A 190 3.81 -43.16 -31.29
C ILE A 190 3.78 -44.42 -32.15
N ASN A 191 4.87 -45.19 -32.17
CA ASN A 191 4.95 -46.46 -32.91
C ASN A 191 4.45 -46.34 -34.38
N GLY A 192 4.74 -45.22 -35.05
CA GLY A 192 4.30 -44.92 -36.41
C GLY A 192 2.87 -44.38 -36.57
N ALA A 193 2.12 -44.21 -35.47
CA ALA A 193 0.85 -43.49 -35.43
C ALA A 193 1.08 -42.04 -34.96
N THR A 194 0.11 -41.15 -35.20
CA THR A 194 0.15 -39.76 -34.71
C THR A 194 -0.97 -39.55 -33.69
N CYS A 195 -0.63 -38.85 -32.61
CA CYS A 195 -1.55 -38.50 -31.55
C CYS A 195 -1.47 -37.01 -31.24
N PHE A 196 -2.59 -36.42 -30.87
CA PHE A 196 -2.70 -34.99 -30.56
C PHE A 196 -3.51 -34.79 -29.30
N GLN A 197 -3.21 -33.70 -28.62
CA GLN A 197 -4.08 -33.20 -27.58
C GLN A 197 -5.52 -33.01 -28.08
N GLU A 198 -6.49 -33.23 -27.20
CA GLU A 198 -7.89 -32.92 -27.48
C GLU A 198 -8.12 -31.39 -27.51
N GLY A 199 -8.96 -30.94 -28.45
CA GLY A 199 -9.30 -29.53 -28.56
C GLY A 199 -10.07 -29.16 -29.83
N THR A 200 -10.04 -27.87 -30.17
CA THR A 200 -10.71 -27.29 -31.34
C THR A 200 -10.03 -27.76 -32.62
N ARG A 201 -10.81 -28.26 -33.58
CA ARG A 201 -10.22 -28.84 -34.78
C ARG A 201 -9.59 -27.81 -35.72
N ILE A 202 -8.34 -28.02 -36.11
CA ILE A 202 -7.62 -27.16 -37.09
C ILE A 202 -8.10 -27.43 -38.52
N SER A 203 -8.33 -28.70 -38.87
CA SER A 203 -8.83 -29.12 -40.19
C SER A 203 -9.78 -30.31 -40.09
N PRO A 204 -10.86 -30.35 -40.88
CA PRO A 204 -11.75 -31.51 -40.96
C PRO A 204 -11.12 -32.71 -41.68
N THR A 205 -10.07 -32.49 -42.46
CA THR A 205 -9.36 -33.51 -43.25
C THR A 205 -7.85 -33.27 -43.16
N GLY A 206 -7.14 -34.01 -42.33
CA GLY A 206 -5.70 -33.83 -42.11
C GLY A 206 -5.07 -34.99 -41.35
N ASN A 207 -3.80 -34.83 -40.93
CA ASN A 207 -3.12 -35.64 -39.92
C ASN A 207 -2.78 -34.79 -38.67
N TRP A 208 -3.28 -33.55 -38.60
CA TRP A 208 -3.07 -32.61 -37.50
C TRP A 208 -4.39 -31.95 -37.20
N PHE A 209 -4.81 -32.03 -35.94
CA PHE A 209 -6.23 -32.10 -35.73
C PHE A 209 -6.77 -31.14 -34.72
N SER A 210 -6.01 -30.69 -33.73
CA SER A 210 -6.59 -29.86 -32.68
C SER A 210 -5.59 -28.94 -32.03
N TYR A 211 -6.09 -27.77 -31.62
CA TYR A 211 -5.41 -26.89 -30.69
C TYR A 211 -6.30 -26.70 -29.46
N THR A 212 -5.70 -26.32 -28.34
CA THR A 212 -6.43 -25.91 -27.15
C THR A 212 -5.99 -24.52 -26.75
N THR A 213 -6.88 -23.75 -26.15
CA THR A 213 -6.56 -22.43 -25.65
C THR A 213 -6.10 -22.54 -24.21
N VAL A 214 -4.95 -21.96 -23.90
CA VAL A 214 -4.34 -21.90 -22.57
C VAL A 214 -4.31 -20.43 -22.15
N THR A 215 -4.72 -20.13 -20.92
CA THR A 215 -4.65 -18.76 -20.38
C THR A 215 -3.58 -18.70 -19.31
N PHE A 216 -2.69 -17.73 -19.40
CA PHE A 216 -1.70 -17.43 -18.37
C PHE A 216 -2.39 -16.63 -17.27
N GLU A 217 -2.51 -17.22 -16.09
CA GLU A 217 -3.11 -16.60 -14.92
C GLU A 217 -2.03 -16.05 -14.00
N CYS A 218 -2.23 -14.83 -13.51
CA CYS A 218 -1.36 -14.22 -12.52
C CYS A 218 -2.19 -14.03 -11.25
N SER A 219 -1.65 -14.47 -10.12
CA SER A 219 -2.23 -14.09 -8.82
C SER A 219 -2.14 -12.57 -8.67
N ASP A 220 -3.09 -11.99 -7.93
CA ASP A 220 -3.02 -10.59 -7.51
C ASP A 220 -1.61 -10.27 -6.99
N ASP A 221 -1.11 -9.06 -7.28
CA ASP A 221 0.28 -8.68 -7.07
C ASP A 221 0.89 -9.31 -5.82
N ILE A 222 1.94 -10.11 -6.02
CA ILE A 222 2.66 -10.72 -4.90
C ILE A 222 3.38 -9.63 -4.13
N CYS A 223 3.46 -9.84 -2.83
CA CYS A 223 4.13 -8.87 -1.98
C CYS A 223 5.64 -8.98 -2.10
N ALA A 224 6.23 -8.12 -2.93
CA ALA A 224 7.67 -8.02 -3.11
C ALA A 224 8.37 -7.49 -1.84
N LYS A 225 7.71 -6.59 -1.10
CA LYS A 225 8.22 -6.08 0.17
C LYS A 225 7.13 -6.01 1.22
N SER A 226 7.35 -6.68 2.34
CA SER A 226 6.49 -6.60 3.52
C SER A 226 7.18 -5.86 4.67
N CYS A 227 6.46 -4.97 5.35
CA CYS A 227 6.91 -4.38 6.62
C CYS A 227 6.03 -4.85 7.78
N ASP A 228 6.62 -4.83 8.98
CA ASP A 228 5.92 -5.03 10.26
C ASP A 228 4.89 -3.91 10.48
N CYS A 229 3.61 -4.23 10.34
CA CYS A 229 2.56 -3.29 10.71
C CYS A 229 2.47 -3.17 12.25
N PRO A 230 2.46 -1.96 12.83
CA PRO A 230 2.03 -1.78 14.21
C PRO A 230 0.51 -1.93 14.26
N THR A 231 0.05 -3.15 14.58
CA THR A 231 -1.33 -3.44 15.00
C THR A 231 -1.58 -2.77 16.35
N GLY A 232 -1.97 -1.51 16.32
CA GLY A 232 -2.49 -0.82 17.49
C GLY A 232 -3.92 -0.40 17.23
N LYS A 233 -4.78 -0.58 18.21
CA LYS A 233 -6.17 -0.12 18.18
C LYS A 233 -6.20 1.32 18.65
N TRP A 234 -6.95 2.17 17.95
CA TRP A 234 -7.29 3.50 18.44
C TRP A 234 -8.35 3.37 19.53
N CYS A 235 -8.06 3.90 20.71
CA CYS A 235 -8.94 3.89 21.86
C CYS A 235 -9.21 5.32 22.32
N ASN A 236 -10.44 5.59 22.76
CA ASN A 236 -10.80 6.88 23.33
C ASN A 236 -9.99 7.12 24.61
N MET A 237 -9.17 8.16 24.59
CA MET A 237 -8.31 8.59 25.69
C MET A 237 -9.02 9.57 26.63
N GLY A 238 -9.91 10.40 26.10
CA GLY A 238 -10.65 11.41 26.87
C GLY A 238 -10.89 12.69 26.09
N THR A 239 -11.38 13.71 26.79
CA THR A 239 -11.59 15.05 26.21
C THR A 239 -10.34 15.92 26.42
N ALA A 240 -9.81 16.48 25.36
CA ALA A 240 -8.83 17.57 25.40
C ALA A 240 -9.54 18.92 25.54
N TYR A 241 -8.94 19.78 26.35
CA TYR A 241 -9.32 21.18 26.52
C TYR A 241 -8.18 22.06 25.99
N GLY A 242 -8.51 23.06 25.17
CA GLY A 242 -7.55 24.10 24.81
C GLY A 242 -7.15 24.91 26.06
N TYR A 243 -5.86 24.99 26.32
CA TYR A 243 -5.27 25.76 27.41
C TYR A 243 -4.17 26.68 26.88
N ALA A 244 -4.28 27.98 27.17
CA ALA A 244 -3.25 28.95 26.83
C ALA A 244 -2.93 29.72 28.11
N GLU A 245 -1.68 29.55 28.57
CA GLU A 245 -1.19 30.18 29.78
C GLU A 245 -1.44 31.69 29.75
N ASP A 246 -1.75 32.26 30.91
CA ASP A 246 -2.08 33.68 31.13
C ASP A 246 -3.33 34.24 30.40
N LYS A 247 -3.95 33.48 29.48
CA LYS A 247 -5.16 33.88 28.74
C LYS A 247 -6.39 33.06 29.12
N ALA A 248 -6.19 31.84 29.61
CA ALA A 248 -7.25 30.91 29.94
C ALA A 248 -8.05 31.38 31.17
N ILE A 249 -9.37 31.48 31.02
CA ILE A 249 -10.28 31.82 32.11
C ILE A 249 -11.07 30.58 32.49
N THR A 250 -10.93 30.17 33.75
CA THR A 250 -11.62 29.00 34.30
C THR A 250 -13.14 29.17 34.28
N PHE A 251 -13.87 28.16 33.81
CA PHE A 251 -15.32 28.14 33.96
C PHE A 251 -15.73 28.11 35.44
N ASN A 252 -16.27 29.24 35.91
CA ASN A 252 -16.77 29.40 37.27
C ASN A 252 -18.31 29.50 37.25
N PRO A 253 -19.03 28.81 38.15
CA PRO A 253 -20.48 28.93 38.32
C PRO A 253 -21.04 30.35 38.32
N THR A 254 -20.29 31.33 38.82
CA THR A 254 -20.71 32.74 38.88
C THR A 254 -20.98 33.37 37.51
N LEU A 255 -20.36 32.88 36.43
CA LEU A 255 -20.61 33.34 35.06
C LEU A 255 -21.91 32.78 34.45
N VAL A 256 -22.36 31.62 34.94
CA VAL A 256 -23.49 30.86 34.37
C VAL A 256 -24.78 31.01 35.20
N GLY A 257 -24.72 31.83 36.25
CA GLY A 257 -25.79 32.06 37.21
C GLY A 257 -25.55 31.34 38.54
N ALA A 258 -25.91 32.01 39.63
CA ALA A 258 -25.77 31.49 40.98
C ALA A 258 -26.62 30.22 41.15
N GLY A 259 -26.00 29.05 41.04
CA GLY A 259 -26.66 27.74 41.12
C GLY A 259 -26.15 26.71 40.11
N ALA A 260 -25.34 27.12 39.13
CA ALA A 260 -24.79 26.20 38.14
C ALA A 260 -23.75 25.23 38.77
N THR A 261 -24.02 23.93 38.73
CA THR A 261 -23.11 22.88 39.18
C THR A 261 -22.41 22.23 37.97
N GLY A 262 -21.20 21.69 38.16
CA GLY A 262 -20.48 20.95 37.11
C GLY A 262 -19.64 21.78 36.13
N CYS A 263 -19.64 23.12 36.21
CA CYS A 263 -18.91 24.01 35.30
C CYS A 263 -17.40 23.76 35.25
N ARG A 264 -16.82 23.30 36.37
CA ARG A 264 -15.39 22.98 36.47
C ARG A 264 -14.96 21.76 35.64
N LYS A 265 -15.91 21.00 35.10
CA LYS A 265 -15.62 19.86 34.21
C LYS A 265 -15.38 20.29 32.75
N TRP A 266 -15.58 21.57 32.41
CA TRP A 266 -15.58 22.03 31.03
C TRP A 266 -14.37 22.91 30.66
N GLY A 267 -13.30 22.87 31.46
CA GLY A 267 -12.05 23.55 31.14
C GLY A 267 -12.12 25.07 31.23
N TRP A 268 -11.64 25.70 30.16
CA TRP A 268 -11.39 27.13 30.07
C TRP A 268 -12.12 27.76 28.89
N TYR A 269 -12.40 29.05 29.02
CA TYR A 269 -12.80 29.90 27.92
C TYR A 269 -11.84 31.08 27.81
N TYR A 270 -11.92 31.77 26.68
CA TYR A 270 -11.11 32.94 26.40
C TYR A 270 -11.99 34.14 26.11
N LYS A 271 -11.62 35.31 26.63
CA LYS A 271 -12.21 36.60 26.27
C LYS A 271 -11.14 37.41 25.54
N ILE A 272 -11.22 37.50 24.22
CA ILE A 272 -10.16 38.08 23.39
C ILE A 272 -10.73 39.18 22.49
N SER A 273 -10.00 40.30 22.37
CA SER A 273 -10.41 41.37 21.46
C SER A 273 -10.33 40.89 20.01
N SER A 274 -11.19 41.44 19.14
CA SER A 274 -11.10 41.14 17.72
C SER A 274 -9.75 41.54 17.13
N ALA A 275 -9.17 42.65 17.58
CA ALA A 275 -7.84 43.12 17.17
C ALA A 275 -6.74 42.09 17.47
N ASP A 276 -6.75 41.47 18.66
CA ASP A 276 -5.75 40.47 19.02
C ASP A 276 -5.91 39.19 18.18
N LEU A 277 -7.15 38.77 17.90
CA LEU A 277 -7.44 37.62 17.03
C LEU A 277 -7.06 37.85 15.57
N TYR A 278 -7.17 39.09 15.06
CA TYR A 278 -6.68 39.46 13.74
C TYR A 278 -5.16 39.48 13.66
N GLY A 279 -4.51 40.02 14.71
CA GLY A 279 -3.06 40.19 14.78
C GLY A 279 -2.34 38.88 15.10
N ALA A 280 -2.11 38.64 16.39
CA ALA A 280 -1.33 37.52 16.89
C ALA A 280 -2.12 36.19 16.89
N GLY A 281 -3.45 36.26 16.95
CA GLY A 281 -4.30 35.08 17.16
C GLY A 281 -4.25 34.58 18.61
N LEU A 282 -4.83 33.40 18.80
CA LEU A 282 -4.73 32.62 20.03
C LEU A 282 -4.05 31.29 19.72
N THR A 283 -3.08 30.90 20.52
CA THR A 283 -2.41 29.60 20.47
C THR A 283 -2.28 29.06 21.88
N GLY A 284 -2.30 27.74 22.01
CA GLY A 284 -2.04 27.06 23.27
C GLY A 284 -2.04 25.55 23.09
N ASP A 285 -1.97 24.82 24.19
CA ASP A 285 -1.86 23.38 24.21
C ASP A 285 -3.25 22.72 24.28
N LEU A 286 -3.34 21.49 23.80
CA LEU A 286 -4.47 20.59 23.99
C LEU A 286 -4.17 19.66 25.17
N ARG A 287 -4.96 19.78 26.23
CA ARG A 287 -4.73 19.10 27.51
C ARG A 287 -5.84 18.08 27.79
N VAL A 288 -5.53 16.78 27.75
CA VAL A 288 -6.47 15.68 28.09
C VAL A 288 -6.45 15.38 29.58
N GLY A 289 -7.60 15.09 30.18
CA GLY A 289 -7.69 14.71 31.59
C GLY A 289 -7.45 15.88 32.56
N ALA A 290 -7.69 17.10 32.10
CA ALA A 290 -7.59 18.30 32.92
C ALA A 290 -8.87 18.58 33.74
N GLY A 291 -9.63 17.53 34.07
CA GLY A 291 -10.87 17.63 34.83
C GLY A 291 -10.71 18.41 36.13
N GLY A 292 -11.65 19.30 36.44
CA GLY A 292 -11.55 20.19 37.59
C GLY A 292 -10.62 21.39 37.38
N ASN A 293 -10.15 21.61 36.15
CA ASN A 293 -9.26 22.70 35.72
C ASN A 293 -7.87 22.61 36.36
N ASP A 294 -7.36 21.39 36.53
CA ASP A 294 -6.04 21.11 37.08
C ASP A 294 -5.08 20.66 35.97
N VAL A 295 -4.36 21.62 35.39
CA VAL A 295 -3.40 21.38 34.30
C VAL A 295 -2.31 20.41 34.72
N SER A 296 -1.94 20.35 36.01
CA SER A 296 -0.86 19.48 36.49
C SER A 296 -1.17 17.98 36.38
N LYS A 297 -2.44 17.62 36.23
CA LYS A 297 -2.90 16.24 36.03
C LYS A 297 -3.12 15.87 34.56
N SER A 298 -3.01 16.86 33.68
CA SER A 298 -3.34 16.69 32.27
C SER A 298 -2.18 16.12 31.46
N ILE A 299 -2.53 15.52 30.33
CA ILE A 299 -1.57 15.05 29.32
C ILE A 299 -1.60 16.01 28.14
N ASP A 300 -0.41 16.46 27.74
CA ASP A 300 -0.22 17.21 26.50
C ASP A 300 -0.41 16.29 25.28
N VAL A 301 -1.34 16.64 24.39
CA VAL A 301 -1.59 15.85 23.18
C VAL A 301 -1.33 16.64 21.90
N GLY A 302 -0.88 17.89 21.99
CA GLY A 302 -0.65 18.75 20.83
C GLY A 302 -1.08 20.19 21.09
N ASP A 303 -1.26 20.93 20.00
CA ASP A 303 -1.52 22.37 20.03
C ASP A 303 -2.86 22.71 19.39
N PHE A 304 -3.45 23.84 19.80
CA PHE A 304 -4.53 24.48 19.07
C PHE A 304 -4.15 25.92 18.69
N SER A 305 -4.78 26.42 17.63
CA SER A 305 -4.69 27.83 17.26
C SER A 305 -5.99 28.36 16.69
N ALA A 306 -6.22 29.66 16.83
CA ALA A 306 -7.35 30.37 16.28
C ALA A 306 -6.94 31.75 15.75
N LYS A 307 -7.34 32.08 14.53
CA LYS A 307 -7.03 33.36 13.87
C LYS A 307 -8.22 33.90 13.10
N LEU A 308 -8.50 35.18 13.24
CA LEU A 308 -9.62 35.84 12.58
C LEU A 308 -9.17 36.55 11.30
N SER A 309 -9.96 36.45 10.22
CA SER A 309 -9.80 37.20 8.98
C SER A 309 -11.18 37.55 8.41
N GLY A 310 -11.51 38.83 8.28
CA GLY A 310 -12.90 39.27 8.13
C GLY A 310 -13.81 38.66 9.22
N THR A 311 -14.90 38.01 8.82
CA THR A 311 -15.81 37.27 9.71
C THR A 311 -15.49 35.77 9.78
N THR A 312 -14.30 35.36 9.34
CA THR A 312 -13.87 33.96 9.29
C THR A 312 -12.84 33.69 10.37
N LEU A 313 -13.18 32.84 11.33
CA LEU A 313 -12.28 32.32 12.33
C LEU A 313 -11.71 30.98 11.85
N THR A 314 -10.42 30.93 11.53
CA THR A 314 -9.72 29.68 11.23
C THR A 314 -9.25 29.07 12.53
N VAL A 315 -9.65 27.84 12.81
CA VAL A 315 -9.24 27.06 13.97
C VAL A 315 -8.45 25.85 13.50
N LYS A 316 -7.29 25.61 14.13
CA LYS A 316 -6.43 24.47 13.84
C LYS A 316 -6.12 23.69 15.11
N TYR A 317 -6.14 22.37 15.01
CA TYR A 317 -5.65 21.42 16.02
C TYR A 317 -4.48 20.65 15.39
N ASP A 318 -3.36 20.53 16.11
CA ASP A 318 -2.12 19.87 15.65
C ASP A 318 -1.65 18.88 16.72
N LEU A 319 -1.97 17.60 16.54
CA LEU A 319 -1.72 16.54 17.50
C LEU A 319 -0.29 15.98 17.42
N THR A 320 0.26 15.70 18.59
CA THR A 320 1.52 14.96 18.73
C THR A 320 1.34 13.52 18.23
N SER A 321 2.41 12.95 17.67
CA SER A 321 2.41 11.57 17.16
C SER A 321 1.96 10.57 18.23
N GLY A 322 1.04 9.69 17.87
CA GLY A 322 0.44 8.69 18.78
C GLY A 322 -0.98 9.03 19.23
N TYR A 323 -1.47 10.23 18.89
CA TYR A 323 -2.84 10.67 19.13
C TYR A 323 -3.60 10.90 17.82
N ASP A 324 -4.93 10.85 17.90
CA ASP A 324 -5.89 11.01 16.80
C ASP A 324 -7.12 11.77 17.32
N LEU A 325 -7.74 12.61 16.48
CA LEU A 325 -8.95 13.35 16.84
C LEU A 325 -10.17 12.47 16.61
N GLY A 326 -11.00 12.24 17.63
CA GLY A 326 -12.31 11.61 17.45
C GLY A 326 -13.41 12.61 17.11
N GLU A 327 -13.34 13.82 17.67
CA GLU A 327 -14.36 14.86 17.54
C GLU A 327 -13.74 16.22 17.87
N VAL A 328 -14.26 17.30 17.27
CA VAL A 328 -13.85 18.69 17.58
C VAL A 328 -15.09 19.54 17.88
N HIS A 329 -15.01 20.29 18.98
CA HIS A 329 -16.01 21.28 19.37
C HIS A 329 -15.37 22.65 19.57
N VAL A 330 -15.89 23.64 18.85
CA VAL A 330 -15.48 25.03 18.99
C VAL A 330 -16.68 25.90 19.33
N TYR A 331 -16.60 26.64 20.44
CA TYR A 331 -17.51 27.75 20.71
C TYR A 331 -16.85 29.05 20.26
N ALA A 332 -17.57 29.87 19.50
CA ALA A 332 -17.12 31.21 19.11
C ALA A 332 -18.32 32.16 19.04
N SER A 333 -18.37 33.15 19.94
CA SER A 333 -19.53 34.05 20.06
C SER A 333 -19.15 35.44 20.56
N CYS A 334 -19.97 36.45 20.28
CA CYS A 334 -19.86 37.76 20.92
C CYS A 334 -20.27 37.74 22.41
N ASN A 335 -21.00 36.71 22.83
CA ASN A 335 -21.57 36.61 24.17
C ASN A 335 -20.81 35.60 25.02
N ALA A 336 -20.66 35.96 26.31
CA ALA A 336 -20.12 35.06 27.31
C ALA A 336 -20.93 33.76 27.36
N PRO A 337 -20.28 32.60 27.59
CA PRO A 337 -20.99 31.34 27.74
C PRO A 337 -21.94 31.40 28.96
N THR A 338 -23.20 31.03 28.76
CA THR A 338 -24.25 31.09 29.80
C THR A 338 -24.71 29.70 30.27
N SER A 339 -23.96 28.64 29.94
CA SER A 339 -24.26 27.26 30.34
C SER A 339 -22.98 26.51 30.68
N CYS A 340 -23.07 25.60 31.65
CA CYS A 340 -22.00 24.69 32.05
C CYS A 340 -22.01 23.43 31.19
N ALA A 341 -22.23 23.61 29.89
CA ALA A 341 -22.18 22.60 28.84
C ALA A 341 -21.98 23.31 27.48
N PRO A 342 -20.85 24.02 27.28
CA PRO A 342 -20.65 24.87 26.11
C PRO A 342 -20.73 24.12 24.76
N GLY A 343 -20.49 22.80 24.76
CA GLY A 343 -20.69 21.95 23.57
C GLY A 343 -22.11 21.97 23.00
N SER A 344 -23.11 22.38 23.78
CA SER A 344 -24.49 22.58 23.31
C SER A 344 -24.69 23.84 22.45
N TRP A 345 -23.68 24.73 22.38
CA TRP A 345 -23.72 26.00 21.66
C TRP A 345 -22.57 26.16 20.66
N ALA A 346 -21.99 25.05 20.22
CA ALA A 346 -20.79 25.09 19.42
C ALA A 346 -21.04 25.84 18.10
N ALA A 347 -20.20 26.84 17.81
CA ALA A 347 -20.16 27.49 16.51
C ALA A 347 -19.69 26.50 15.42
N TYR A 348 -18.97 25.46 15.83
CA TYR A 348 -18.66 24.30 15.01
C TYR A 348 -18.61 23.03 15.85
N ASN A 349 -19.23 21.97 15.33
CA ASN A 349 -19.21 20.62 15.87
C ASN A 349 -18.99 19.65 14.71
N SER A 350 -17.90 18.87 14.73
CA SER A 350 -17.54 17.96 13.64
C SER A 350 -18.59 16.87 13.43
N HIS A 351 -19.15 16.31 14.51
CA HIS A 351 -20.20 15.30 14.44
C HIS A 351 -21.46 15.82 13.72
N ASN A 352 -21.92 17.03 14.06
CA ASN A 352 -23.07 17.66 13.41
C ASN A 352 -22.82 18.05 11.95
N SER A 353 -21.55 18.20 11.56
CA SER A 353 -21.16 18.45 10.16
C SER A 353 -21.05 17.18 9.31
N GLY A 354 -21.24 15.99 9.92
CA GLY A 354 -21.07 14.70 9.26
C GLY A 354 -19.61 14.30 9.05
N LEU A 355 -18.67 15.01 9.69
CA LEU A 355 -17.25 14.70 9.63
C LEU A 355 -16.89 13.76 10.78
N ASP A 356 -16.67 12.50 10.45
CA ASP A 356 -16.08 11.52 11.37
C ASP A 356 -14.56 11.67 11.31
N LEU A 357 -13.97 12.11 12.43
CA LEU A 357 -12.52 12.24 12.56
C LEU A 357 -11.90 10.97 13.14
N SER A 358 -12.71 10.04 13.67
CA SER A 358 -12.18 8.87 14.35
C SER A 358 -11.42 7.95 13.41
N SER A 359 -10.26 7.45 13.86
CA SER A 359 -9.43 6.48 13.13
C SER A 359 -8.81 6.97 11.81
N THR A 360 -8.88 8.26 11.53
CA THR A 360 -8.40 8.87 10.28
C THR A 360 -6.87 9.02 10.25
N THR A 361 -6.18 8.88 11.38
CA THR A 361 -4.76 9.22 11.56
C THR A 361 -4.46 10.71 11.33
N ASP A 362 -5.51 11.53 11.24
CA ASP A 362 -5.39 12.96 10.99
C ASP A 362 -4.83 13.65 12.23
N ARG A 363 -3.54 13.95 12.14
CA ARG A 363 -2.84 14.73 13.18
C ARG A 363 -3.16 16.21 13.10
N ILE A 364 -3.64 16.68 11.96
CA ILE A 364 -3.92 18.09 11.74
C ILE A 364 -5.37 18.24 11.31
N PHE A 365 -6.14 19.01 12.06
CA PHE A 365 -7.48 19.43 11.70
C PHE A 365 -7.49 20.95 11.56
N GLU A 366 -8.05 21.46 10.47
CA GLU A 366 -8.22 22.90 10.26
C GLU A 366 -9.63 23.19 9.73
N GLN A 367 -10.29 24.17 10.33
CA GLN A 367 -11.65 24.55 9.96
C GLN A 367 -11.82 26.06 9.95
N ALA A 368 -12.43 26.56 8.87
CA ALA A 368 -12.91 27.93 8.78
C ALA A 368 -14.35 28.01 9.32
N ILE A 369 -14.58 28.85 10.33
CA ILE A 369 -15.87 29.05 10.99
C ILE A 369 -16.33 30.49 10.73
N THR A 370 -17.54 30.68 10.23
CA THR A 370 -18.12 32.02 10.09
C THR A 370 -18.64 32.49 11.44
N VAL A 371 -18.17 33.65 11.90
CA VAL A 371 -18.53 34.23 13.20
C VAL A 371 -19.13 35.63 13.03
N PRO A 372 -20.07 36.06 13.90
CA PRO A 372 -20.59 37.43 13.87
C PRO A 372 -19.48 38.43 14.16
N LYS A 373 -19.58 39.65 13.61
CA LYS A 373 -18.61 40.71 13.91
C LYS A 373 -18.80 41.21 15.34
N CYS A 374 -17.76 41.06 16.16
CA CYS A 374 -17.73 41.52 17.55
C CYS A 374 -16.46 42.34 17.83
N ASP A 375 -16.47 43.20 18.85
CA ASP A 375 -15.25 43.82 19.40
C ASP A 375 -14.48 42.85 20.31
N THR A 376 -15.18 41.88 20.88
CA THR A 376 -14.63 40.83 21.75
C THR A 376 -15.31 39.51 21.45
N TYR A 377 -14.52 38.45 21.34
CA TYR A 377 -14.99 37.09 21.17
C TYR A 377 -14.78 36.27 22.44
N TYR A 378 -15.73 35.38 22.67
CA TYR A 378 -15.66 34.32 23.66
C TYR A 378 -15.41 33.00 22.94
N LEU A 379 -14.28 32.37 23.24
CA LEU A 379 -13.82 31.16 22.55
C LEU A 379 -13.67 29.98 23.52
N ILE A 380 -13.99 28.77 23.06
CA ILE A 380 -13.74 27.50 23.77
C ILE A 380 -13.34 26.45 22.73
N PHE A 381 -12.36 25.63 23.07
CA PHE A 381 -11.81 24.58 22.20
C PHE A 381 -11.81 23.26 22.95
N HIS A 382 -12.58 22.29 22.46
CA HIS A 382 -12.50 20.91 22.94
C HIS A 382 -12.25 19.96 21.78
N GLY A 383 -11.74 18.77 22.09
CA GLY A 383 -11.74 17.64 21.16
C GLY A 383 -11.76 16.31 21.89
N ALA A 384 -12.42 15.31 21.33
CA ALA A 384 -12.26 13.94 21.77
C ALA A 384 -10.92 13.42 21.22
N ILE A 385 -10.07 12.85 22.06
CA ILE A 385 -8.75 12.36 21.68
C ILE A 385 -8.74 10.86 21.79
N ASN A 386 -8.22 10.22 20.75
CA ASN A 386 -7.89 8.82 20.75
C ASN A 386 -6.38 8.65 20.90
N ASN A 387 -5.95 7.56 21.54
CA ASN A 387 -4.56 7.14 21.55
C ASN A 387 -4.43 5.73 20.97
N LYS A 388 -3.30 5.47 20.31
CA LYS A 388 -3.02 4.14 19.76
C LYS A 388 -2.43 3.25 20.85
N ILE A 389 -3.16 2.23 21.27
CA ILE A 389 -2.68 1.23 22.23
C ILE A 389 -2.32 -0.07 21.51
N HIS A 390 -1.32 -0.78 22.05
CA HIS A 390 -0.85 -2.06 21.53
C HIS A 390 -1.61 -3.26 22.13
N ASP A 391 -2.44 -3.01 23.14
CA ASP A 391 -3.27 -4.01 23.80
C ASP A 391 -4.66 -4.09 23.12
N HIS A 392 -5.35 -5.22 23.27
CA HIS A 392 -6.69 -5.45 22.75
C HIS A 392 -7.79 -4.74 23.55
N THR A 393 -7.48 -4.25 24.76
CA THR A 393 -8.46 -3.64 25.67
C THR A 393 -8.22 -2.15 25.83
N CYS A 394 -9.22 -1.33 25.45
CA CYS A 394 -9.19 0.10 25.70
C CYS A 394 -9.30 0.37 27.21
N GLN A 395 -8.43 1.24 27.73
CA GLN A 395 -8.54 1.76 29.09
C GLN A 395 -9.74 2.71 29.19
N ILE A 396 -10.22 2.94 30.41
CA ILE A 396 -11.29 3.91 30.68
C ILE A 396 -10.76 5.32 30.33
N PRO A 397 -11.52 6.16 29.60
CA PRO A 397 -11.12 7.53 29.28
C PRO A 397 -10.83 8.35 30.54
N ILE A 398 -9.85 9.25 30.43
CA ILE A 398 -9.46 10.16 31.51
C ILE A 398 -10.44 11.34 31.54
N GLU A 399 -11.04 11.62 32.70
CA GLU A 399 -11.92 12.79 32.93
C GLU A 399 -11.14 14.10 33.18
#